data_AF-A0A7X8VBB0-F1
#
_entry.id   AF-A0A7X8VBB0-F1
#
_cell.length_a   1.000
_cell.length_b   1.000
_cell.length_c   1.000
_cell.angle_alpha   90.00
_cell.angle_beta   90.00
_cell.angle_gamma   90.00
#
_symmetry.space_group_name_H-M   'P 1'
#
loop_
_entity.id
_entity.type
_entity.pdbx_description
1 polymer ?
#
loop_
_entity_poly.entity_id
_entity_poly.type
_entity_poly.pdbx_seq_one_letter_code
_entity_poly.pdbx_strand_id
1 'polypeptide(L)'
;MDKIEAYVNHYHDGNNLWFVDEVGDSWQIQRINRALDARDYLAGKHKIKLRQDEVYNGKRFETRKIVLNYTKSLLSFETAFLLKNPVTLISNNLDALELYKKVYREGKYNQVDYKILSNMVKYGETYEYCYIDDNKRIKSTIFNAEDSYPIYDHTGEMVAFIYHYIFDGVAYYTIYTEDKVEEWTDRGGQLHKVGEYKNLSGLPIPYILPSEDDELVGHPSFFEYIDILDNLEDLLSKALDSYLKLNLSPIPVFKGTKLNTKDGGIDPNAVGYALEIAEDASFEFVGSKMDSQSFKTLWATLKQSLLDIAMVPGVALNSQEISNISTVSIQMLYSMAEIKGAMNSLYLKQGFEKRWGTMKKLLRLLGHNVAEDAYIDCQFNMNIPKNANEIIDNLVKATGANIISINRAVEVNPYTIDVNAELDRLNINNS
;
A
#
# COMPACT_ATOMS: atom_id res chain seq x y z
N MET A 1 9.47 33.16 -22.65
CA MET A 1 8.20 33.22 -21.90
C MET A 1 8.24 32.09 -20.91
N ASP A 2 8.05 32.37 -19.64
CA ASP A 2 7.99 31.32 -18.62
C ASP A 2 6.82 30.38 -18.98
N LYS A 3 7.03 29.06 -18.92
CA LYS A 3 6.01 28.07 -19.35
C LYS A 3 4.70 28.28 -18.57
N ILE A 4 4.81 28.67 -17.31
CA ILE A 4 3.65 28.95 -16.45
C ILE A 4 2.94 30.25 -16.84
N GLU A 5 3.65 31.29 -17.27
CA GLU A 5 3.02 32.54 -17.72
C GLU A 5 2.19 32.29 -18.99
N ALA A 6 2.70 31.47 -19.92
CA ALA A 6 1.94 31.08 -21.11
C ALA A 6 0.70 30.26 -20.74
N TYR A 7 0.82 29.34 -19.79
CA TYR A 7 -0.29 28.53 -19.28
C TYR A 7 -1.38 29.41 -18.64
N VAL A 8 -1.00 30.27 -17.69
CA VAL A 8 -1.94 31.14 -16.96
C VAL A 8 -2.62 32.13 -17.90
N ASN A 9 -1.91 32.68 -18.88
CA ASN A 9 -2.53 33.56 -19.87
C ASN A 9 -3.51 32.83 -20.80
N HIS A 10 -3.28 31.55 -21.09
CA HIS A 10 -4.13 30.78 -22.00
C HIS A 10 -5.37 30.20 -21.31
N TYR A 11 -5.21 29.64 -20.12
CA TYR A 11 -6.28 28.93 -19.41
C TYR A 11 -7.02 29.79 -18.37
N HIS A 12 -6.38 30.86 -17.89
CA HIS A 12 -6.90 31.67 -16.78
C HIS A 12 -6.94 33.18 -17.08
N ASP A 13 -6.80 33.57 -18.35
CA ASP A 13 -6.82 34.98 -18.81
C ASP A 13 -5.86 35.92 -18.02
N GLY A 14 -4.76 35.38 -17.50
CA GLY A 14 -3.79 36.15 -16.71
C GLY A 14 -4.21 36.39 -15.25
N ASN A 15 -5.17 35.63 -14.71
CA ASN A 15 -5.60 35.74 -13.33
C ASN A 15 -4.45 35.43 -12.35
N ASN A 16 -4.17 36.36 -11.43
CA ASN A 16 -3.14 36.19 -10.40
C ASN A 16 -3.51 35.11 -9.35
N LEU A 17 -4.78 34.71 -9.27
CA LEU A 17 -5.29 33.68 -8.37
C LEU A 17 -5.67 32.37 -9.10
N TRP A 18 -5.11 32.14 -10.29
CA TRP A 18 -5.36 30.94 -11.12
C TRP A 18 -5.28 29.61 -10.36
N PHE A 19 -4.40 29.52 -9.36
CA PHE A 19 -4.19 28.32 -8.54
C PHE A 19 -5.41 27.95 -7.68
N VAL A 20 -6.29 28.91 -7.37
CA VAL A 20 -7.55 28.64 -6.65
C VAL A 20 -8.54 27.91 -7.56
N ASP A 21 -8.59 28.33 -8.82
CA ASP A 21 -9.47 27.73 -9.83
C ASP A 21 -9.01 26.31 -10.18
N GLU A 22 -7.69 26.09 -10.30
CA GLU A 22 -7.09 24.77 -10.54
C GLU A 22 -7.37 23.75 -9.43
N VAL A 23 -7.36 24.18 -8.17
CA VAL A 23 -7.71 23.31 -7.04
C VAL A 23 -9.17 22.85 -7.12
N GLY A 24 -10.04 23.63 -7.76
CA GLY A 24 -11.43 23.30 -8.02
C GLY A 24 -11.69 22.55 -9.33
N ASP A 25 -10.66 22.23 -10.12
CA ASP A 25 -10.85 21.56 -11.40
C ASP A 25 -11.40 20.14 -11.23
N SER A 26 -12.25 19.72 -12.18
CA SER A 26 -12.91 18.42 -12.11
C SER A 26 -11.93 17.26 -12.19
N TRP A 27 -10.84 17.38 -12.96
CA TRP A 27 -9.86 16.30 -13.07
C TRP A 27 -9.10 16.13 -11.74
N GLN A 28 -8.72 17.25 -11.11
CA GLN A 28 -8.07 17.26 -9.79
C GLN A 28 -8.98 16.69 -8.70
N ILE A 29 -10.25 17.10 -8.66
CA ILE A 29 -11.22 16.64 -7.68
C ILE A 29 -11.42 15.11 -7.77
N GLN A 30 -11.50 14.56 -8.99
CA GLN A 30 -11.66 13.11 -9.17
C GLN A 30 -10.44 12.33 -8.64
N ARG A 31 -9.23 12.81 -8.93
CA ARG A 31 -7.97 12.22 -8.46
C ARG A 31 -7.87 12.24 -6.93
N ILE A 32 -8.19 13.37 -6.32
CA ILE A 32 -8.19 13.52 -4.85
C ILE A 32 -9.26 12.64 -4.19
N ASN A 33 -10.46 12.57 -4.77
CA ASN A 33 -11.51 11.70 -4.25
C ASN A 33 -11.07 10.23 -4.25
N ARG A 34 -10.34 9.76 -5.27
CA ARG A 34 -9.79 8.39 -5.27
C ARG A 34 -8.81 8.17 -4.11
N ALA A 35 -7.91 9.12 -3.87
CA ALA A 35 -6.98 9.05 -2.74
C ALA A 35 -7.71 9.07 -1.38
N LEU A 36 -8.74 9.90 -1.24
CA LEU A 36 -9.57 9.99 -0.04
C LEU A 36 -10.39 8.71 0.20
N ASP A 37 -11.00 8.14 -0.84
CA ASP A 37 -11.71 6.86 -0.79
C ASP A 37 -10.76 5.75 -0.36
N ALA A 38 -9.55 5.76 -0.89
CA ALA A 38 -8.53 4.79 -0.51
C ALA A 38 -8.15 4.93 0.97
N ARG A 39 -7.96 6.16 1.44
CA ARG A 39 -7.67 6.47 2.84
C ARG A 39 -8.80 6.05 3.78
N ASP A 40 -10.05 6.28 3.38
CA ASP A 40 -11.23 5.91 4.16
C ASP A 40 -11.39 4.40 4.26
N TYR A 41 -11.17 3.67 3.16
CA TYR A 41 -11.17 2.21 3.18
C TYR A 41 -10.07 1.67 4.11
N LEU A 42 -8.84 2.18 3.99
CA LEU A 42 -7.74 1.82 4.88
C LEU A 42 -7.97 2.26 6.34
N ALA A 43 -8.82 3.24 6.61
CA ALA A 43 -9.23 3.59 7.97
C ALA A 43 -10.23 2.58 8.57
N GLY A 44 -10.72 1.61 7.79
CA GLY A 44 -11.68 0.58 8.21
C GLY A 44 -13.13 0.92 7.90
N LYS A 45 -13.39 1.95 7.07
CA LYS A 45 -14.73 2.31 6.60
C LYS A 45 -15.13 1.43 5.40
N HIS A 46 -15.18 0.13 5.62
CA HIS A 46 -15.52 -0.83 4.58
C HIS A 46 -17.03 -0.84 4.29
N LYS A 47 -17.41 -1.29 3.09
CA LYS A 47 -18.81 -1.36 2.63
C LYS A 47 -19.70 -2.18 3.56
N ILE A 48 -19.16 -3.21 4.22
CA ILE A 48 -19.89 -4.05 5.18
C ILE A 48 -20.48 -3.27 6.37
N LYS A 49 -19.90 -2.11 6.71
CA LYS A 49 -20.43 -1.25 7.78
C LYS A 49 -21.80 -0.64 7.45
N LEU A 50 -22.09 -0.46 6.15
CA LEU A 50 -23.35 0.09 5.64
C LEU A 50 -24.48 -0.96 5.58
N ARG A 51 -24.20 -2.23 5.88
CA ARG A 51 -25.21 -3.28 5.91
C ARG A 51 -26.34 -2.93 6.89
N GLN A 52 -27.58 -3.04 6.44
CA GLN A 52 -28.75 -2.74 7.26
C GLN A 52 -29.06 -3.88 8.24
N ASP A 53 -29.68 -3.52 9.36
CA ASP A 53 -30.23 -4.51 10.29
C ASP A 53 -31.44 -5.21 9.66
N GLU A 54 -31.64 -6.46 10.01
CA GLU A 54 -32.73 -7.28 9.46
C GLU A 54 -33.83 -7.46 10.52
N VAL A 55 -35.05 -7.79 10.09
CA VAL A 55 -36.12 -8.21 11.00
C VAL A 55 -36.23 -9.73 10.91
N TYR A 56 -36.05 -10.42 12.04
CA TYR A 56 -36.16 -11.87 12.14
C TYR A 56 -37.20 -12.24 13.20
N ASN A 57 -38.23 -13.02 12.83
CA ASN A 57 -39.36 -13.39 13.69
C ASN A 57 -40.02 -12.19 14.41
N GLY A 58 -40.21 -11.08 13.69
CA GLY A 58 -40.84 -9.86 14.23
C GLY A 58 -39.98 -9.06 15.22
N LYS A 59 -38.74 -9.51 15.51
CA LYS A 59 -37.77 -8.78 16.33
C LYS A 59 -36.68 -8.19 15.44
N ARG A 60 -36.19 -7.01 15.83
CA ARG A 60 -35.01 -6.40 15.20
C ARG A 60 -33.79 -7.28 15.47
N PHE A 61 -33.11 -7.69 14.41
CA PHE A 61 -31.88 -8.45 14.45
C PHE A 61 -30.73 -7.56 13.98
N GLU A 62 -29.85 -7.22 14.91
CA GLU A 62 -28.62 -6.49 14.61
C GLU A 62 -27.69 -7.39 13.77
N THR A 63 -27.43 -6.99 12.53
CA THR A 63 -26.60 -7.79 11.61
C THR A 63 -25.14 -7.68 12.00
N ARG A 64 -24.41 -8.81 11.94
CA ARG A 64 -22.97 -8.78 12.15
C ARG A 64 -22.28 -8.09 10.97
N LYS A 65 -21.27 -7.28 11.30
CA LYS A 65 -20.50 -6.45 10.35
C LYS A 65 -19.01 -6.65 10.58
N ILE A 66 -18.49 -7.78 10.11
CA ILE A 66 -17.10 -8.19 10.31
C ILE A 66 -16.23 -7.55 9.24
N VAL A 67 -15.16 -6.90 9.67
CA VAL A 67 -14.12 -6.33 8.80
C VAL A 67 -12.86 -7.18 8.93
N LEU A 68 -12.32 -7.67 7.81
CA LEU A 68 -11.13 -8.53 7.75
C LEU A 68 -9.84 -7.71 7.67
N ASN A 69 -9.89 -6.51 7.06
CA ASN A 69 -8.77 -5.58 6.94
C ASN A 69 -7.52 -6.21 6.26
N TYR A 70 -7.73 -7.17 5.35
CA TYR A 70 -6.64 -7.83 4.61
C TYR A 70 -5.86 -6.88 3.71
N THR A 71 -6.48 -5.80 3.24
CA THR A 71 -5.84 -4.77 2.42
C THR A 71 -4.54 -4.24 3.03
N LYS A 72 -4.52 -3.94 4.33
CA LYS A 72 -3.29 -3.44 4.98
C LYS A 72 -2.15 -4.45 4.93
N SER A 73 -2.47 -5.72 5.17
CA SER A 73 -1.47 -6.80 5.15
C SER A 73 -0.93 -7.04 3.75
N LEU A 74 -1.81 -7.04 2.73
CA LEU A 74 -1.43 -7.24 1.33
C LEU A 74 -0.54 -6.09 0.82
N LEU A 75 -0.93 -4.83 1.06
CA LEU A 75 -0.12 -3.68 0.66
C LEU A 75 1.20 -3.59 1.45
N SER A 76 1.19 -3.97 2.74
CA SER A 76 2.43 -4.03 3.53
C SER A 76 3.38 -5.11 3.02
N PHE A 77 2.85 -6.25 2.58
CA PHE A 77 3.63 -7.29 1.92
C PHE A 77 4.28 -6.76 0.64
N GLU A 78 3.52 -6.10 -0.24
CA GLU A 78 4.03 -5.55 -1.50
C GLU A 78 5.18 -4.55 -1.28
N THR A 79 5.00 -3.61 -0.36
CA THR A 79 6.03 -2.62 -0.02
C THR A 79 7.28 -3.26 0.58
N ALA A 80 7.11 -4.18 1.53
CA ALA A 80 8.23 -4.89 2.15
C ALA A 80 8.92 -5.86 1.19
N PHE A 81 8.18 -6.47 0.26
CA PHE A 81 8.75 -7.40 -0.71
C PHE A 81 9.79 -6.69 -1.60
N LEU A 82 9.52 -5.45 -2.01
CA LEU A 82 10.44 -4.68 -2.85
C LEU A 82 11.52 -3.93 -2.06
N LEU A 83 11.18 -3.27 -0.94
CA LEU A 83 12.06 -2.30 -0.26
C LEU A 83 12.42 -2.65 1.20
N LYS A 84 12.15 -3.86 1.69
CA LYS A 84 12.65 -4.27 3.01
C LYS A 84 14.18 -4.25 3.05
N ASN A 85 14.83 -4.65 1.97
CA ASN A 85 16.27 -4.51 1.82
C ASN A 85 16.55 -3.16 1.14
N PRO A 86 17.55 -2.39 1.62
CA PRO A 86 17.95 -1.15 0.97
C PRO A 86 18.32 -1.36 -0.50
N VAL A 87 18.06 -0.32 -1.28
CA VAL A 87 18.38 -0.26 -2.70
C VAL A 87 19.90 -0.10 -2.87
N THR A 88 20.50 -0.87 -3.77
CA THR A 88 21.93 -0.76 -4.09
C THR A 88 22.12 0.30 -5.17
N LEU A 89 22.85 1.37 -4.86
CA LEU A 89 23.23 2.38 -5.86
C LEU A 89 24.43 1.90 -6.69
N ILE A 90 24.36 2.13 -7.99
CA ILE A 90 25.38 1.77 -8.98
C ILE A 90 25.72 3.02 -9.79
N SER A 91 26.99 3.21 -10.14
CA SER A 91 27.42 4.34 -10.97
C SER A 91 28.62 3.97 -11.82
N ASN A 92 28.80 4.68 -12.94
CA ASN A 92 30.03 4.68 -13.71
C ASN A 92 31.16 5.47 -13.03
N ASN A 93 30.86 6.31 -12.03
CA ASN A 93 31.84 7.16 -11.35
C ASN A 93 31.82 6.89 -9.83
N LEU A 94 32.96 6.41 -9.30
CA LEU A 94 33.09 6.03 -7.89
C LEU A 94 33.01 7.22 -6.93
N ASP A 95 33.55 8.39 -7.31
CA ASP A 95 33.51 9.58 -6.47
C ASP A 95 32.08 10.12 -6.36
N ALA A 96 31.35 10.11 -7.47
CA ALA A 96 29.93 10.44 -7.47
C ALA A 96 29.16 9.44 -6.60
N LEU A 97 29.39 8.13 -6.78
CA LEU A 97 28.71 7.09 -6.01
C LEU A 97 28.85 7.28 -4.50
N GLU A 98 30.06 7.57 -4.00
CA GLU A 98 30.28 7.81 -2.56
C GLU A 98 29.57 9.07 -2.06
N LEU A 99 29.51 10.12 -2.88
CA LEU A 99 28.75 11.33 -2.56
C LEU A 99 27.24 11.05 -2.48
N TYR A 100 26.68 10.31 -3.43
CA TYR A 100 25.27 9.92 -3.39
C TYR A 100 24.97 9.01 -2.21
N LYS A 101 25.83 8.03 -1.89
CA LYS A 101 25.70 7.21 -0.68
C LYS A 101 25.74 8.05 0.59
N LYS A 102 26.54 9.11 0.63
CA LYS A 102 26.55 10.07 1.75
C LYS A 102 25.21 10.81 1.87
N VAL A 103 24.69 11.34 0.75
CA VAL A 103 23.36 11.99 0.71
C VAL A 103 22.26 11.01 1.16
N TYR A 104 22.28 9.78 0.66
CA TYR A 104 21.31 8.74 1.02
C TYR A 104 21.31 8.44 2.52
N ARG A 105 22.50 8.36 3.14
CA ARG A 105 22.65 8.16 4.59
C ARG A 105 22.18 9.36 5.40
N GLU A 106 22.62 10.57 5.04
CA GLU A 106 22.31 11.79 5.78
C GLU A 106 20.84 12.20 5.68
N GLY A 107 20.22 12.02 4.51
CA GLY A 107 18.81 12.28 4.26
C GLY A 107 17.88 11.14 4.66
N LYS A 108 18.42 10.00 5.13
CA LYS A 108 17.66 8.79 5.47
C LYS A 108 16.78 8.29 4.32
N TYR A 109 17.31 8.31 3.10
CA TYR A 109 16.54 8.02 1.89
C TYR A 109 15.96 6.60 1.86
N ASN A 110 16.56 5.62 2.54
CA ASN A 110 15.93 4.30 2.69
C ASN A 110 14.53 4.36 3.33
N GLN A 111 14.30 5.27 4.29
CA GLN A 111 12.99 5.47 4.92
C GLN A 111 12.05 6.25 4.00
N VAL A 112 12.60 7.23 3.26
CA VAL A 112 11.87 8.02 2.27
C VAL A 112 11.37 7.11 1.14
N ASP A 113 12.23 6.26 0.60
CA ASP A 113 11.92 5.30 -0.47
C ASP A 113 10.81 4.34 -0.04
N TYR A 114 10.91 3.80 1.16
CA TYR A 114 9.87 2.94 1.73
C TYR A 114 8.55 3.70 1.87
N LYS A 115 8.57 4.96 2.34
CA LYS A 115 7.38 5.79 2.47
C LYS A 115 6.77 6.15 1.11
N ILE A 116 7.58 6.45 0.10
CA ILE A 116 7.14 6.72 -1.27
C ILE A 116 6.43 5.51 -1.84
N LEU A 117 7.06 4.32 -1.82
CA LEU A 117 6.41 3.10 -2.30
C LEU A 117 5.13 2.80 -1.52
N SER A 118 5.14 3.00 -0.19
CA SER A 118 3.95 2.78 0.64
C SER A 118 2.80 3.70 0.26
N ASN A 119 3.07 4.99 0.04
CA ASN A 119 2.05 5.95 -0.39
C ASN A 119 1.58 5.67 -1.81
N MET A 120 2.51 5.39 -2.73
CA MET A 120 2.22 5.05 -4.12
C MET A 120 1.27 3.86 -4.20
N VAL A 121 1.57 2.75 -3.52
CA VAL A 121 0.72 1.54 -3.51
C VAL A 121 -0.63 1.75 -2.81
N LYS A 122 -0.70 2.60 -1.77
CA LYS A 122 -1.92 2.87 -0.98
C LYS A 122 -2.86 3.89 -1.60
N TYR A 123 -2.32 4.94 -2.21
CA TYR A 123 -3.08 6.11 -2.67
C TYR A 123 -2.96 6.32 -4.18
N GLY A 124 -2.21 5.47 -4.88
CA GLY A 124 -1.97 5.53 -6.32
C GLY A 124 -0.83 6.48 -6.69
N GLU A 125 -0.66 7.57 -5.96
CA GLU A 125 0.32 8.61 -6.27
C GLU A 125 0.93 9.24 -5.01
N THR A 126 2.11 9.83 -5.17
CA THR A 126 2.75 10.67 -4.15
C THR A 126 3.81 11.55 -4.81
N TYR A 127 4.15 12.68 -4.19
CA TYR A 127 5.10 13.63 -4.74
C TYR A 127 6.24 13.87 -3.76
N GLU A 128 7.46 14.02 -4.26
CA GLU A 128 8.64 14.29 -3.45
C GLU A 128 9.26 15.64 -3.82
N TYR A 129 9.53 16.48 -2.83
CA TYR A 129 10.29 17.71 -3.01
C TYR A 129 11.63 17.60 -2.29
N CYS A 130 12.72 17.62 -3.05
CA CYS A 130 14.09 17.68 -2.51
C CYS A 130 14.46 19.12 -2.18
N TYR A 131 15.09 19.36 -1.04
CA TYR A 131 15.54 20.68 -0.62
C TYR A 131 16.84 20.59 0.19
N ILE A 132 17.49 21.73 0.37
CA ILE A 132 18.67 21.88 1.23
C ILE A 132 18.20 22.39 2.59
N ASP A 133 18.42 21.59 3.63
CA ASP A 133 18.13 21.94 5.02
C ASP A 133 19.15 22.97 5.55
N ASP A 134 18.87 23.61 6.69
CA ASP A 134 19.72 24.63 7.33
C ASP A 134 21.15 24.14 7.58
N ASN A 135 21.30 22.82 7.78
CA ASN A 135 22.59 22.14 7.97
C ASN A 135 23.34 21.85 6.65
N LYS A 136 22.92 22.42 5.53
CA LYS A 136 23.46 22.17 4.18
C LYS A 136 23.39 20.70 3.75
N ARG A 137 22.37 19.97 4.21
CA ARG A 137 22.12 18.57 3.85
C ARG A 137 20.94 18.49 2.90
N ILE A 138 21.04 17.62 1.91
CA ILE A 138 19.93 17.38 0.98
C ILE A 138 18.94 16.43 1.64
N LYS A 139 17.73 16.92 1.87
CA LYS A 139 16.59 16.15 2.41
C LYS A 139 15.44 16.18 1.42
N SER A 140 14.44 15.35 1.67
CA SER A 140 13.19 15.40 0.93
C SER A 140 11.98 15.41 1.84
N THR A 141 10.94 16.09 1.35
CA THR A 141 9.60 16.09 1.92
C THR A 141 8.68 15.35 0.96
N ILE A 142 7.83 14.49 1.51
CA ILE A 142 6.83 13.74 0.74
C ILE A 142 5.49 14.41 0.94
N PHE A 143 4.82 14.74 -0.15
CA PHE A 143 3.45 15.25 -0.15
C PHE A 143 2.45 14.10 -0.30
N ASN A 144 1.36 14.22 0.45
CA ASN A 144 0.24 13.29 0.36
C ASN A 144 -0.55 13.56 -0.91
N ALA A 145 -1.15 12.52 -1.50
CA ALA A 145 -1.92 12.64 -2.74
C ALA A 145 -3.09 13.63 -2.59
N GLU A 146 -3.80 13.58 -1.46
CA GLU A 146 -4.99 14.42 -1.21
C GLU A 146 -4.73 15.93 -1.14
N ASP A 147 -3.49 16.33 -0.85
CA ASP A 147 -3.08 17.72 -0.68
C ASP A 147 -2.24 18.22 -1.87
N SER A 148 -2.00 17.37 -2.87
CA SER A 148 -1.10 17.61 -4.00
C SER A 148 -1.90 17.89 -5.26
N TYR A 149 -1.55 18.92 -6.02
CA TYR A 149 -2.26 19.33 -7.25
C TYR A 149 -1.21 19.64 -8.34
N PRO A 150 -0.74 18.63 -9.09
CA PRO A 150 0.17 18.82 -10.21
C PRO A 150 -0.57 19.40 -11.41
N ILE A 151 0.05 20.35 -12.10
CA ILE A 151 -0.51 21.00 -13.28
C ILE A 151 0.31 20.56 -14.49
N TYR A 152 -0.36 19.90 -15.43
CA TYR A 152 0.26 19.37 -16.64
C TYR A 152 -0.15 20.22 -17.85
N ASP A 153 0.75 20.33 -18.82
CA ASP A 153 0.42 20.85 -20.14
C ASP A 153 -0.23 19.79 -21.03
N HIS A 154 -0.64 20.20 -22.24
CA HIS A 154 -1.21 19.31 -23.27
C HIS A 154 -0.28 18.17 -23.72
N THR A 155 1.01 18.21 -23.36
CA THR A 155 2.00 17.16 -23.67
C THR A 155 2.22 16.20 -22.51
N GLY A 156 1.60 16.44 -21.36
CA GLY A 156 1.79 15.67 -20.13
C GLY A 156 3.04 16.09 -19.34
N GLU A 157 3.69 17.19 -19.69
CA GLU A 157 4.78 17.75 -18.88
C GLU A 157 4.22 18.58 -17.74
N MET A 158 4.75 18.38 -16.52
CA MET A 158 4.33 19.17 -15.37
C MET A 158 4.91 20.58 -15.46
N VAL A 159 4.04 21.59 -15.39
CA VAL A 159 4.39 23.02 -15.50
C VAL A 159 4.46 23.69 -14.14
N ALA A 160 3.58 23.29 -13.23
CA ALA A 160 3.53 23.78 -11.86
C ALA A 160 2.99 22.70 -10.93
N PHE A 161 3.21 22.90 -9.63
CA PHE A 161 2.66 22.03 -8.60
C PHE A 161 2.11 22.89 -7.47
N ILE A 162 0.88 22.62 -7.05
CA ILE A 162 0.24 23.32 -5.94
C ILE A 162 0.10 22.32 -4.79
N TYR A 163 0.60 22.71 -3.62
CA TYR A 163 0.34 22.01 -2.37
C TYR A 163 -0.73 22.80 -1.61
N HIS A 164 -1.89 22.20 -1.43
CA HIS A 164 -3.03 22.86 -0.80
C HIS A 164 -3.63 21.99 0.30
N TYR A 165 -3.86 22.59 1.47
CA TYR A 165 -4.53 21.95 2.59
C TYR A 165 -5.28 22.99 3.42
N ILE A 166 -6.31 22.52 4.12
CA ILE A 166 -7.10 23.33 5.05
C ILE A 166 -6.79 22.88 6.47
N PHE A 167 -6.35 23.80 7.30
CA PHE A 167 -6.09 23.56 8.71
C PHE A 167 -6.77 24.63 9.57
N ASP A 168 -7.60 24.20 10.52
CA ASP A 168 -8.35 25.08 11.43
C ASP A 168 -9.21 26.14 10.69
N GLY A 169 -9.81 25.73 9.56
CA GLY A 169 -10.62 26.62 8.72
C GLY A 169 -9.83 27.66 7.92
N VAL A 170 -8.49 27.56 7.90
CA VAL A 170 -7.60 28.39 7.08
C VAL A 170 -7.05 27.56 5.93
N ALA A 171 -7.18 28.07 4.72
CA ALA A 171 -6.58 27.52 3.51
C ALA A 171 -5.13 27.98 3.36
N TYR A 172 -4.25 27.02 3.08
CA TYR A 172 -2.86 27.27 2.74
C TYR A 172 -2.60 26.79 1.31
N TYR A 173 -1.86 27.58 0.54
CA TYR A 173 -1.43 27.23 -0.80
C TYR A 173 0.07 27.46 -0.91
N THR A 174 0.82 26.45 -1.33
CA THR A 174 2.22 26.57 -1.70
C THR A 174 2.38 26.20 -3.17
N ILE A 175 2.75 27.16 -3.98
CA ILE A 175 2.84 27.03 -5.44
C ILE A 175 4.30 26.88 -5.81
N TYR A 176 4.64 25.76 -6.42
CA TYR A 176 5.96 25.46 -6.94
C TYR A 176 5.95 25.65 -8.46
N THR A 177 6.80 26.55 -8.95
CA THR A 177 7.18 26.63 -10.37
C THR A 177 8.65 26.26 -10.51
N GLU A 178 9.18 26.20 -11.74
CA GLU A 178 10.58 25.81 -11.98
C GLU A 178 11.57 26.69 -11.20
N ASP A 179 11.31 28.00 -11.10
CA ASP A 179 12.25 28.98 -10.54
C ASP A 179 11.83 29.59 -9.20
N LYS A 180 10.55 29.50 -8.82
CA LYS A 180 10.02 30.14 -7.60
C LYS A 180 9.06 29.25 -6.83
N VAL A 181 8.99 29.50 -5.53
CA VAL A 181 8.00 28.93 -4.62
C VAL A 181 7.25 30.09 -3.95
N GLU A 182 5.93 30.10 -4.08
CA GLU A 182 5.07 31.14 -3.51
C GLU A 182 4.15 30.55 -2.44
N GLU A 183 4.01 31.24 -1.32
CA GLU A 183 3.12 30.83 -0.23
C GLU A 183 1.98 31.83 -0.09
N TRP A 184 0.76 31.32 -0.02
CA TRP A 184 -0.47 32.08 0.12
C TRP A 184 -1.35 31.51 1.24
N THR A 185 -2.07 32.38 1.93
CA THR A 185 -3.03 31.98 2.98
C THR A 185 -4.24 32.91 2.99
N ASP A 186 -5.39 32.39 3.40
CA ASP A 186 -6.61 33.18 3.63
C ASP A 186 -6.79 33.59 5.11
N ARG A 187 -5.75 33.42 5.94
CA ARG A 187 -5.78 33.79 7.35
C ARG A 187 -6.15 35.27 7.53
N GLY A 188 -7.31 35.52 8.15
CA GLY A 188 -7.85 36.89 8.28
C GLY A 188 -8.94 37.24 7.26
N GLY A 189 -9.41 36.26 6.48
CA GLY A 189 -10.61 36.37 5.64
C GLY A 189 -10.35 36.80 4.19
N GLN A 190 -9.11 37.17 3.84
CA GLN A 190 -8.71 37.46 2.46
C GLN A 190 -7.43 36.71 2.11
N LEU A 191 -7.43 36.10 0.93
CA LEU A 191 -6.27 35.40 0.38
C LEU A 191 -5.16 36.41 0.09
N HIS A 192 -4.00 36.22 0.70
CA HIS A 192 -2.84 37.09 0.54
C HIS A 192 -1.54 36.27 0.52
N LYS A 193 -0.52 36.85 -0.11
CA LYS A 193 0.81 36.26 -0.23
C LYS A 193 1.58 36.41 1.09
N VAL A 194 2.12 35.31 1.58
CA VAL A 194 2.92 35.23 2.81
C VAL A 194 4.41 35.29 2.49
N GLY A 195 4.84 34.65 1.41
CA GLY A 195 6.25 34.52 1.07
C GLY A 195 6.49 34.20 -0.40
N GLU A 196 7.70 34.54 -0.85
CA GLU A 196 8.25 34.15 -2.14
C GLU A 196 9.71 33.73 -1.95
N TYR A 197 10.05 32.56 -2.45
CA TYR A 197 11.38 31.99 -2.36
C TYR A 197 11.85 31.51 -3.73
N LYS A 198 13.17 31.47 -3.92
CA LYS A 198 13.75 30.88 -5.13
C LYS A 198 13.71 29.36 -5.06
N ASN A 199 13.18 28.71 -6.09
CA ASN A 199 13.21 27.27 -6.21
C ASN A 199 14.58 26.80 -6.71
N LEU A 200 15.30 26.04 -5.89
CA LEU A 200 16.65 25.54 -6.22
C LEU A 200 16.64 24.11 -6.77
N SER A 201 15.59 23.34 -6.45
CA SER A 201 15.43 21.94 -6.85
C SER A 201 14.56 21.78 -8.10
N GLY A 202 13.72 22.76 -8.40
CA GLY A 202 12.72 22.68 -9.48
C GLY A 202 11.43 22.06 -8.97
N LEU A 203 10.58 21.60 -9.88
CA LEU A 203 9.27 21.06 -9.53
C LEU A 203 9.36 19.76 -8.71
N PRO A 204 8.38 19.48 -7.83
CA PRO A 204 8.27 18.20 -7.12
C PRO A 204 8.25 16.99 -8.06
N ILE A 205 8.80 15.88 -7.62
CA ILE A 205 8.96 14.66 -8.42
C ILE A 205 7.70 13.80 -8.24
N PRO A 206 6.95 13.49 -9.32
CA PRO A 206 5.79 12.61 -9.25
C PRO A 206 6.21 11.14 -9.19
N TYR A 207 5.58 10.38 -8.30
CA TYR A 207 5.61 8.93 -8.23
C TYR A 207 4.18 8.43 -8.37
N ILE A 208 3.82 7.91 -9.55
CA ILE A 208 2.45 7.58 -9.92
C ILE A 208 2.40 6.11 -10.35
N LEU A 209 1.45 5.36 -9.81
CA LEU A 209 0.96 4.11 -10.40
C LEU A 209 -0.11 4.46 -11.41
N PRO A 210 0.17 4.39 -12.72
CA PRO A 210 -0.75 4.88 -13.73
C PRO A 210 -2.05 4.06 -13.73
N SER A 211 -3.15 4.74 -14.00
CA SER A 211 -4.43 4.11 -14.32
C SER A 211 -4.45 3.71 -15.79
N GLU A 212 -5.17 2.65 -16.14
CA GLU A 212 -5.34 2.23 -17.56
C GLU A 212 -6.03 3.30 -18.42
N ASP A 213 -6.87 4.13 -17.80
CA ASP A 213 -7.60 5.21 -18.49
C ASP A 213 -6.77 6.50 -18.64
N ASP A 214 -5.83 6.76 -17.72
CA ASP A 214 -5.03 7.98 -17.66
C ASP A 214 -3.72 7.73 -16.90
N GLU A 215 -2.60 7.86 -17.60
CA GLU A 215 -1.25 7.64 -17.05
C GLU A 215 -0.85 8.66 -15.98
N LEU A 216 -1.50 9.83 -15.95
CA LEU A 216 -1.22 10.91 -15.00
C LEU A 216 -2.03 10.76 -13.69
N VAL A 217 -2.97 9.82 -13.64
CA VAL A 217 -3.82 9.59 -12.48
C VAL A 217 -3.37 8.35 -11.73
N GLY A 218 -3.06 8.52 -10.45
CA GLY A 218 -2.74 7.41 -9.55
C GLY A 218 -3.89 6.41 -9.39
N HIS A 219 -3.60 5.12 -9.54
CA HIS A 219 -4.50 4.01 -9.21
C HIS A 219 -3.98 3.22 -8.00
N PRO A 220 -4.66 3.27 -6.83
CA PRO A 220 -4.30 2.45 -5.67
C PRO A 220 -4.35 0.95 -6.00
N SER A 221 -3.31 0.19 -5.64
CA SER A 221 -3.23 -1.22 -6.05
C SER A 221 -4.37 -2.10 -5.54
N PHE A 222 -4.98 -1.75 -4.40
CA PHE A 222 -6.06 -2.56 -3.84
C PHE A 222 -7.42 -2.39 -4.50
N PHE A 223 -7.60 -1.37 -5.34
CA PHE A 223 -8.85 -1.17 -6.06
C PHE A 223 -9.16 -2.34 -7.01
N GLU A 224 -8.14 -3.05 -7.48
CA GLU A 224 -8.29 -4.24 -8.33
C GLU A 224 -8.96 -5.43 -7.62
N TYR A 225 -8.88 -5.51 -6.30
CA TYR A 225 -9.38 -6.65 -5.52
C TYR A 225 -10.33 -6.28 -4.37
N ILE A 226 -10.68 -4.99 -4.25
CA ILE A 226 -11.56 -4.47 -3.20
C ILE A 226 -12.94 -5.16 -3.21
N ASP A 227 -13.49 -5.40 -4.40
CA ASP A 227 -14.78 -6.06 -4.57
C ASP A 227 -14.76 -7.50 -4.02
N ILE A 228 -13.65 -8.22 -4.19
CA ILE A 228 -13.50 -9.57 -3.67
C ILE A 228 -13.42 -9.55 -2.14
N LEU A 229 -12.70 -8.57 -1.58
CA LEU A 229 -12.60 -8.40 -0.14
C LEU A 229 -13.96 -8.06 0.49
N ASP A 230 -14.71 -7.13 -0.11
CA ASP A 230 -16.05 -6.77 0.34
C ASP A 230 -17.00 -7.98 0.30
N ASN A 231 -16.90 -8.82 -0.73
CA ASN A 231 -17.66 -10.06 -0.81
C ASN A 231 -17.24 -11.11 0.23
N LEU A 232 -15.94 -11.20 0.58
CA LEU A 232 -15.47 -12.05 1.68
C LEU A 232 -16.05 -11.60 3.02
N GLU A 233 -16.03 -10.29 3.29
CA GLU A 233 -16.58 -9.70 4.51
C GLU A 233 -18.10 -9.90 4.63
N ASP A 234 -18.81 -9.72 3.52
CA ASP A 234 -20.25 -9.98 3.43
C ASP A 234 -20.58 -11.47 3.64
N LEU A 235 -19.87 -12.37 2.95
CA LEU A 235 -20.07 -13.81 3.08
C LEU A 235 -19.85 -14.29 4.51
N LEU A 236 -18.77 -13.85 5.17
CA LEU A 236 -18.48 -14.20 6.56
C LEU A 236 -19.55 -13.65 7.52
N SER A 237 -19.96 -12.41 7.31
CA SER A 237 -20.98 -11.75 8.12
C SER A 237 -22.34 -12.44 7.99
N LYS A 238 -22.75 -12.81 6.77
CA LYS A 238 -23.98 -13.56 6.49
C LYS A 238 -23.93 -14.98 7.03
N ALA A 239 -22.78 -15.65 6.96
CA ALA A 239 -22.61 -16.98 7.52
C ALA A 239 -22.75 -16.98 9.04
N LEU A 240 -22.17 -15.98 9.72
CA LEU A 240 -22.34 -15.84 11.17
C LEU A 240 -23.79 -15.53 11.55
N ASP A 241 -24.46 -14.63 10.82
CA ASP A 241 -25.87 -14.33 11.06
C ASP A 241 -26.77 -15.56 10.82
N SER A 242 -26.49 -16.32 9.76
CA SER A 242 -27.21 -17.56 9.46
C SER A 242 -27.00 -18.60 10.55
N TYR A 243 -25.78 -18.74 11.05
CA TYR A 243 -25.48 -19.61 12.19
C TYR A 243 -26.28 -19.20 13.43
N LEU A 244 -26.32 -17.90 13.76
CA LEU A 244 -27.08 -17.39 14.90
C LEU A 244 -28.60 -17.54 14.73
N LYS A 245 -29.15 -17.28 13.55
CA LYS A 245 -30.60 -17.35 13.28
C LYS A 245 -31.10 -18.78 13.16
N LEU A 246 -30.38 -19.63 12.42
CA LEU A 246 -30.90 -20.92 11.96
C LEU A 246 -30.50 -22.09 12.86
N ASN A 247 -29.30 -22.05 13.45
CA ASN A 247 -28.82 -23.15 14.30
C ASN A 247 -29.15 -22.94 15.78
N LEU A 248 -29.17 -21.70 16.27
CA LEU A 248 -29.42 -21.41 17.70
C LEU A 248 -30.90 -21.13 18.01
N SER A 249 -31.75 -20.99 16.99
CA SER A 249 -33.20 -20.79 17.15
C SER A 249 -33.99 -21.77 16.27
N PRO A 250 -33.98 -23.09 16.58
CA PRO A 250 -34.73 -24.08 15.81
C PRO A 250 -36.23 -23.78 15.84
N ILE A 251 -36.92 -24.04 14.72
CA ILE A 251 -38.36 -23.83 14.64
C ILE A 251 -39.05 -25.09 15.16
N PRO A 252 -39.87 -24.99 16.23
CA PRO A 252 -40.69 -26.12 16.66
C PRO A 252 -41.81 -26.33 15.64
N VAL A 253 -41.86 -27.51 15.03
CA VAL A 253 -42.91 -27.90 14.09
C VAL A 253 -43.73 -29.01 14.71
N PHE A 254 -45.03 -28.78 14.82
CA PHE A 254 -46.02 -29.77 15.28
C PHE A 254 -46.86 -30.20 14.08
N LYS A 255 -46.93 -31.51 13.82
CA LYS A 255 -47.81 -32.13 12.82
C LYS A 255 -48.80 -33.04 13.55
N GLY A 256 -50.08 -33.00 13.20
CA GLY A 256 -51.12 -33.84 13.80
C GLY A 256 -52.20 -33.05 14.56
N THR A 257 -53.12 -33.77 15.18
CA THR A 257 -54.27 -33.17 15.87
C THR A 257 -53.86 -32.65 17.24
N LYS A 258 -54.12 -31.36 17.52
CA LYS A 258 -53.83 -30.76 18.83
C LYS A 258 -54.77 -31.39 19.87
N LEU A 259 -54.22 -31.89 20.98
CA LEU A 259 -55.02 -32.38 22.11
C LEU A 259 -55.95 -31.24 22.60
N ASN A 260 -57.27 -31.44 22.47
CA ASN A 260 -58.27 -30.56 23.04
C ASN A 260 -58.36 -30.84 24.55
N THR A 261 -57.49 -30.23 25.34
CA THR A 261 -57.58 -30.37 26.80
C THR A 261 -58.54 -29.33 27.36
N LYS A 262 -59.79 -29.75 27.62
CA LYS A 262 -60.67 -29.06 28.57
C LYS A 262 -60.30 -29.35 30.03
N ASP A 263 -59.48 -30.36 30.33
CA ASP A 263 -59.16 -30.77 31.71
C ASP A 263 -57.73 -31.33 31.87
N GLY A 264 -56.69 -30.50 31.77
CA GLY A 264 -55.33 -30.95 32.12
C GLY A 264 -54.20 -30.14 31.49
N GLY A 265 -54.21 -28.82 31.63
CA GLY A 265 -53.06 -28.00 31.27
C GLY A 265 -51.85 -28.32 32.17
N ILE A 266 -50.65 -28.35 31.59
CA ILE A 266 -49.41 -28.52 32.35
C ILE A 266 -49.18 -27.26 33.20
N ASP A 267 -48.87 -27.45 34.50
CA ASP A 267 -48.57 -26.38 35.46
C ASP A 267 -47.42 -25.48 34.94
N PRO A 268 -47.61 -24.15 34.93
CA PRO A 268 -46.59 -23.17 34.52
C PRO A 268 -45.25 -23.25 35.28
N ASN A 269 -45.17 -23.93 36.43
CA ASN A 269 -43.96 -24.05 37.25
C ASN A 269 -43.25 -25.42 37.16
N ALA A 270 -43.70 -26.32 36.27
CA ALA A 270 -43.09 -27.64 36.13
C ALA A 270 -41.78 -27.59 35.31
N VAL A 271 -40.66 -27.98 35.93
CA VAL A 271 -39.36 -28.09 35.26
C VAL A 271 -39.18 -29.52 34.73
N GLY A 272 -38.99 -29.69 33.42
CA GLY A 272 -38.80 -30.99 32.77
C GLY A 272 -40.04 -31.56 32.08
N TYR A 273 -40.64 -30.79 31.16
CA TYR A 273 -41.83 -31.18 30.39
C TYR A 273 -41.64 -32.51 29.63
N ALA A 274 -42.54 -33.46 29.86
CA ALA A 274 -42.83 -34.53 28.90
C ALA A 274 -43.84 -33.99 27.88
N LEU A 275 -43.51 -34.06 26.59
CA LEU A 275 -44.41 -33.63 25.51
C LEU A 275 -45.44 -34.75 25.28
N GLU A 276 -46.66 -34.56 25.77
CA GLU A 276 -47.76 -35.48 25.51
C GLU A 276 -48.40 -35.13 24.16
N ILE A 277 -48.20 -36.00 23.17
CA ILE A 277 -48.67 -35.84 21.79
C ILE A 277 -49.65 -36.97 21.44
N ALA A 278 -50.67 -36.66 20.64
CA ALA A 278 -51.64 -37.65 20.18
C ALA A 278 -50.96 -38.76 19.33
N GLU A 279 -51.59 -39.93 19.22
CA GLU A 279 -51.04 -41.10 18.52
C GLU A 279 -50.74 -40.84 17.02
N ASP A 280 -51.38 -39.82 16.43
CA ASP A 280 -51.20 -39.35 15.06
C ASP A 280 -50.28 -38.11 14.93
N ALA A 281 -49.70 -37.62 16.03
CA ALA A 281 -48.97 -36.36 16.07
C ALA A 281 -47.45 -36.53 16.23
N SER A 282 -46.67 -35.69 15.56
CA SER A 282 -45.21 -35.60 15.69
C SER A 282 -44.76 -34.18 16.01
N PHE A 283 -43.75 -34.07 16.88
CA PHE A 283 -43.10 -32.82 17.23
C PHE A 283 -41.61 -32.91 16.87
N GLU A 284 -41.17 -32.04 15.98
CA GLU A 284 -39.78 -32.00 15.50
C GLU A 284 -39.24 -30.57 15.61
N PHE A 285 -38.01 -30.44 16.09
CA PHE A 285 -37.25 -29.20 15.94
C PHE A 285 -36.63 -29.18 14.55
N VAL A 286 -37.21 -28.39 13.65
CA VAL A 286 -36.65 -28.19 12.31
C VAL A 286 -35.67 -27.02 12.40
N GLY A 287 -34.38 -27.35 12.50
CA GLY A 287 -33.28 -26.42 12.25
C GLY A 287 -32.96 -26.37 10.76
N SER A 288 -32.71 -25.18 10.23
CA SER A 288 -32.19 -25.07 8.85
C SER A 288 -30.77 -25.60 8.83
N LYS A 289 -30.48 -26.57 7.94
CA LYS A 289 -29.12 -27.08 7.74
C LYS A 289 -28.30 -26.05 6.99
N MET A 290 -27.28 -25.51 7.65
CA MET A 290 -26.29 -24.66 6.97
C MET A 290 -25.37 -25.57 6.13
N ASP A 291 -25.22 -25.27 4.84
CA ASP A 291 -24.26 -25.97 3.98
C ASP A 291 -22.83 -25.46 4.24
N SER A 292 -22.19 -26.05 5.23
CA SER A 292 -20.81 -25.74 5.61
C SER A 292 -19.81 -26.03 4.48
N GLN A 293 -20.12 -26.99 3.60
CA GLN A 293 -19.22 -27.37 2.51
C GLN A 293 -19.23 -26.31 1.41
N SER A 294 -20.42 -25.84 1.00
CA SER A 294 -20.51 -24.73 0.05
C SER A 294 -19.88 -23.44 0.58
N PHE A 295 -20.09 -23.12 1.88
CA PHE A 295 -19.41 -21.98 2.49
C PHE A 295 -17.89 -22.13 2.44
N LYS A 296 -17.35 -23.28 2.83
CA LYS A 296 -15.90 -23.53 2.83
C LYS A 296 -15.32 -23.42 1.42
N THR A 297 -15.98 -24.00 0.42
CA THR A 297 -15.55 -23.92 -0.98
C THR A 297 -15.58 -22.47 -1.48
N LEU A 298 -16.68 -21.75 -1.27
CA LEU A 298 -16.81 -20.37 -1.73
C LEU A 298 -15.80 -19.43 -1.05
N TRP A 299 -15.61 -19.57 0.27
CA TRP A 299 -14.60 -18.84 1.03
C TRP A 299 -13.19 -19.11 0.50
N ALA A 300 -12.86 -20.39 0.25
CA ALA A 300 -11.55 -20.76 -0.28
C ALA A 300 -11.32 -20.18 -1.68
N THR A 301 -12.33 -20.25 -2.56
CA THR A 301 -12.27 -19.67 -3.92
C THR A 301 -12.05 -18.16 -3.86
N LEU A 302 -12.87 -17.42 -3.09
CA LEU A 302 -12.73 -15.98 -2.97
C LEU A 302 -11.39 -15.57 -2.34
N LYS A 303 -10.92 -16.28 -1.31
CA LYS A 303 -9.61 -16.02 -0.70
C LYS A 303 -8.47 -16.28 -1.70
N GLN A 304 -8.57 -17.33 -2.51
CA GLN A 304 -7.56 -17.62 -3.53
C GLN A 304 -7.57 -16.56 -4.63
N SER A 305 -8.74 -16.18 -5.16
CA SER A 305 -8.86 -15.12 -6.15
C SER A 305 -8.34 -13.76 -5.64
N LEU A 306 -8.58 -13.44 -4.37
CA LEU A 306 -8.01 -12.26 -3.72
C LEU A 306 -6.47 -12.27 -3.77
N LEU A 307 -5.86 -13.42 -3.46
CA LEU A 307 -4.41 -13.58 -3.44
C LEU A 307 -3.80 -13.56 -4.84
N ASP A 308 -4.47 -14.19 -5.80
CA ASP A 308 -4.03 -14.25 -7.18
C ASP A 308 -4.02 -12.85 -7.82
N ILE A 309 -5.09 -12.06 -7.62
CA ILE A 309 -5.17 -10.69 -8.14
C ILE A 309 -4.22 -9.76 -7.38
N ALA A 310 -4.12 -9.88 -6.05
CA ALA A 310 -3.15 -9.11 -5.28
C ALA A 310 -1.68 -9.48 -5.61
N MET A 311 -1.47 -10.59 -6.33
CA MET A 311 -0.17 -11.22 -6.61
C MET A 311 0.63 -11.54 -5.34
N VAL A 312 -0.07 -11.87 -4.26
CA VAL A 312 0.54 -12.24 -2.97
C VAL A 312 0.48 -13.75 -2.82
N PRO A 313 1.61 -14.45 -2.63
CA PRO A 313 1.60 -15.88 -2.51
C PRO A 313 0.85 -16.30 -1.24
N GLY A 314 -0.06 -17.28 -1.34
CA GLY A 314 -0.88 -17.70 -0.20
C GLY A 314 -0.09 -18.20 1.01
N VAL A 315 1.15 -18.65 0.79
CA VAL A 315 2.12 -18.99 1.84
C VAL A 315 2.54 -17.79 2.70
N ALA A 316 2.48 -16.57 2.18
CA ALA A 316 2.79 -15.36 2.97
C ALA A 316 1.72 -15.08 4.05
N LEU A 317 0.50 -15.61 3.89
CA LEU A 317 -0.60 -15.44 4.84
C LEU A 317 -0.89 -16.70 5.68
N ASN A 318 -0.36 -17.87 5.29
CA ASN A 318 -0.59 -19.13 5.97
C ASN A 318 0.68 -19.56 6.70
N SER A 319 0.62 -19.67 8.02
CA SER A 319 1.72 -20.07 8.92
C SER A 319 2.07 -21.56 8.86
N GLN A 320 1.76 -22.27 7.77
CA GLN A 320 2.17 -23.68 7.64
C GLN A 320 3.68 -23.72 7.42
N GLU A 321 4.39 -24.47 8.26
CA GLU A 321 5.83 -24.63 8.15
C GLU A 321 6.19 -25.22 6.79
N ILE A 322 6.86 -24.40 5.99
CA ILE A 322 7.40 -24.76 4.71
C ILE A 322 8.76 -25.42 4.95
N SER A 323 8.76 -26.68 5.38
CA SER A 323 9.98 -27.47 5.50
C SER A 323 10.30 -28.19 4.19
N ASN A 324 11.58 -28.24 3.82
CA ASN A 324 12.12 -29.00 2.67
C ASN A 324 11.64 -28.60 1.27
N ILE A 325 11.42 -27.31 1.01
CA ILE A 325 11.20 -26.86 -0.37
C ILE A 325 12.53 -26.36 -0.99
N SER A 326 12.81 -26.78 -2.22
CA SER A 326 13.95 -26.29 -3.02
C SER A 326 13.86 -24.78 -3.28
N THR A 327 14.99 -24.10 -3.47
CA THR A 327 15.02 -22.67 -3.82
C THR A 327 14.21 -22.36 -5.08
N VAL A 328 14.27 -23.25 -6.09
CA VAL A 328 13.51 -23.10 -7.35
C VAL A 328 12.01 -23.10 -7.10
N SER A 329 11.51 -23.97 -6.23
CA SER A 329 10.08 -24.01 -5.89
C SER A 329 9.65 -22.79 -5.07
N ILE A 330 10.51 -22.26 -4.20
CA ILE A 330 10.23 -21.00 -3.50
C ILE A 330 10.14 -19.85 -4.51
N GLN A 331 11.05 -19.78 -5.48
CA GLN A 331 10.98 -18.80 -6.57
C GLN A 331 9.68 -18.94 -7.38
N MET A 332 9.27 -20.17 -7.72
CA MET A 332 7.99 -20.41 -8.40
C MET A 332 6.80 -19.88 -7.59
N LEU A 333 6.79 -20.08 -6.27
CA LEU A 333 5.73 -19.57 -5.39
C LEU A 333 5.68 -18.03 -5.37
N TYR A 334 6.84 -17.37 -5.40
CA TYR A 334 6.94 -15.91 -5.34
C TYR A 334 6.96 -15.23 -6.72
N SER A 335 6.91 -15.98 -7.82
CA SER A 335 7.00 -15.46 -9.20
C SER A 335 6.02 -14.31 -9.50
N MET A 336 4.76 -14.42 -9.07
CA MET A 336 3.78 -13.34 -9.24
C MET A 336 4.14 -12.09 -8.42
N ALA A 337 4.66 -12.27 -7.21
CA ALA A 337 5.16 -11.15 -6.40
C ALA A 337 6.42 -10.51 -7.00
N GLU A 338 7.28 -11.29 -7.65
CA GLU A 338 8.43 -10.77 -8.42
C GLU A 338 7.98 -9.92 -9.60
N ILE A 339 6.97 -10.36 -10.37
CA ILE A 339 6.40 -9.59 -11.48
C ILE A 339 5.85 -8.26 -10.97
N LYS A 340 5.04 -8.27 -9.90
CA LYS A 340 4.49 -7.05 -9.31
C LYS A 340 5.58 -6.13 -8.76
N GLY A 341 6.57 -6.71 -8.07
CA GLY A 341 7.74 -6.00 -7.58
C GLY A 341 8.54 -5.33 -8.71
N ALA A 342 8.71 -6.02 -9.84
CA ALA A 342 9.38 -5.49 -11.03
C ALA A 342 8.61 -4.33 -11.66
N MET A 343 7.28 -4.44 -11.79
CA MET A 343 6.43 -3.34 -12.26
C MET A 343 6.56 -2.10 -11.36
N ASN A 344 6.40 -2.26 -10.04
CA ASN A 344 6.55 -1.15 -9.09
C ASN A 344 7.96 -0.54 -9.10
N SER A 345 8.99 -1.38 -9.29
CA SER A 345 10.37 -0.92 -9.39
C SER A 345 10.61 -0.02 -10.61
N LEU A 346 9.88 -0.24 -11.71
CA LEU A 346 9.99 0.59 -12.91
C LEU A 346 9.48 2.01 -12.62
N TYR A 347 8.29 2.13 -12.02
CA TYR A 347 7.70 3.42 -11.66
C TYR A 347 8.54 4.15 -10.61
N LEU A 348 9.05 3.44 -9.60
CA LEU A 348 9.99 4.01 -8.63
C LEU A 348 11.28 4.51 -9.30
N LYS A 349 11.85 3.72 -10.21
CA LYS A 349 13.10 4.06 -10.89
C LYS A 349 12.95 5.32 -11.74
N GLN A 350 11.84 5.47 -12.47
CA GLN A 350 11.55 6.71 -13.22
C GLN A 350 11.57 7.96 -12.33
N GLY A 351 10.99 7.86 -11.13
CA GLY A 351 11.06 8.95 -10.15
C GLY A 351 12.45 9.12 -9.53
N PHE A 352 13.17 8.03 -9.26
CA PHE A 352 14.54 8.09 -8.73
C PHE A 352 15.52 8.74 -9.72
N GLU A 353 15.37 8.51 -11.02
CA GLU A 353 16.18 9.17 -12.05
C GLU A 353 15.99 10.70 -12.01
N LYS A 354 14.74 11.17 -11.91
CA LYS A 354 14.44 12.61 -11.72
C LYS A 354 14.99 13.13 -10.39
N ARG A 355 14.91 12.33 -9.32
CA ARG A 355 15.49 12.65 -8.01
C ARG A 355 17.00 12.82 -8.08
N TRP A 356 17.73 11.88 -8.68
CA TRP A 356 19.18 11.98 -8.80
C TRP A 356 19.59 13.17 -9.67
N GLY A 357 18.83 13.47 -10.73
CA GLY A 357 19.01 14.71 -11.49
C GLY A 357 18.89 15.96 -10.62
N THR A 358 17.88 16.00 -9.74
CA THR A 358 17.66 17.10 -8.79
C THR A 358 18.78 17.16 -7.73
N MET A 359 19.15 16.03 -7.15
CA MET A 359 20.27 15.94 -6.21
C MET A 359 21.58 16.41 -6.83
N LYS A 360 21.83 16.08 -8.10
CA LYS A 360 23.00 16.56 -8.85
C LYS A 360 23.04 18.08 -8.92
N LYS A 361 21.90 18.72 -9.24
CA LYS A 361 21.77 20.19 -9.25
C LYS A 361 22.09 20.77 -7.87
N LEU A 362 21.48 20.22 -6.81
CA LEU A 362 21.68 20.67 -5.43
C LEU A 362 23.13 20.46 -4.93
N LEU A 363 23.76 19.33 -5.27
CA LEU A 363 25.15 19.05 -4.91
C LEU A 363 26.13 20.03 -5.58
N ARG A 364 25.87 20.40 -6.83
CA ARG A 364 26.66 21.44 -7.53
C ARG A 364 26.51 22.80 -6.86
N LEU A 365 25.31 23.16 -6.41
CA LEU A 365 25.08 24.39 -5.64
C LEU A 365 25.81 24.40 -4.28
N LEU A 366 25.99 23.23 -3.67
CA LEU A 366 26.77 23.06 -2.45
C LEU A 366 28.30 23.07 -2.68
N GLY A 367 28.75 23.19 -3.94
CA GLY A 367 30.17 23.26 -4.31
C GLY A 367 30.83 21.92 -4.60
N HIS A 368 30.06 20.83 -4.76
CA HIS A 368 30.60 19.54 -5.15
C HIS A 368 30.73 19.43 -6.69
N ASN A 369 31.91 18.98 -7.15
CA ASN A 369 32.17 18.74 -8.58
C ASN A 369 31.63 17.37 -9.00
N VAL A 370 30.34 17.29 -9.31
CA VAL A 370 29.75 16.10 -9.92
C VAL A 370 29.81 16.22 -11.44
N ALA A 371 30.58 15.33 -12.07
CA ALA A 371 30.76 15.28 -13.53
C ALA A 371 29.42 15.16 -14.26
N GLU A 372 29.33 15.74 -15.45
CA GLU A 372 28.07 15.82 -16.21
C GLU A 372 27.62 14.46 -16.76
N ASP A 373 28.57 13.59 -17.07
CA ASP A 373 28.42 12.21 -17.53
C ASP A 373 28.28 11.18 -16.40
N ALA A 374 28.42 11.60 -15.13
CA ALA A 374 28.19 10.72 -13.99
C ALA A 374 26.71 10.35 -13.93
N TYR A 375 26.43 9.06 -14.19
CA TYR A 375 25.11 8.44 -14.14
C TYR A 375 24.99 7.60 -12.87
N ILE A 376 23.81 7.67 -12.24
CA ILE A 376 23.45 6.87 -11.07
C ILE A 376 22.30 5.97 -11.47
N ASP A 377 22.39 4.71 -11.11
CA ASP A 377 21.33 3.72 -11.22
C ASP A 377 21.11 3.04 -9.87
N CYS A 378 20.06 2.24 -9.79
CA CYS A 378 19.75 1.40 -8.67
C CYS A 378 19.46 -0.05 -9.06
N GLN A 379 19.83 -0.97 -8.17
CA GLN A 379 19.37 -2.35 -8.18
C GLN A 379 18.50 -2.62 -6.95
N PHE A 380 17.30 -3.12 -7.20
CA PHE A 380 16.36 -3.53 -6.15
C PHE A 380 16.67 -4.96 -5.69
N ASN A 381 16.68 -5.15 -4.36
CA ASN A 381 16.98 -6.44 -3.73
C ASN A 381 15.70 -7.03 -3.12
N MET A 382 14.87 -7.67 -3.97
CA MET A 382 13.59 -8.23 -3.54
C MET A 382 13.75 -9.25 -2.40
N ASN A 383 12.85 -9.20 -1.41
CA ASN A 383 12.86 -10.06 -0.23
C ASN A 383 12.21 -11.43 -0.54
N ILE A 384 12.86 -12.19 -1.42
CA ILE A 384 12.50 -13.58 -1.70
C ILE A 384 13.16 -14.46 -0.62
N PRO A 385 12.41 -15.36 0.04
CA PRO A 385 13.01 -16.34 0.94
C PRO A 385 14.03 -17.20 0.20
N LYS A 386 15.19 -17.46 0.81
CA LYS A 386 16.24 -18.30 0.23
C LYS A 386 16.62 -19.41 1.19
N ASN A 387 17.02 -20.56 0.65
CA ASN A 387 17.57 -21.63 1.46
C ASN A 387 19.04 -21.35 1.77
N ALA A 388 19.34 -20.98 3.02
CA ALA A 388 20.68 -20.62 3.45
C ALA A 388 21.68 -21.78 3.31
N ASN A 389 21.23 -23.03 3.49
CA ASN A 389 22.11 -24.21 3.33
C ASN A 389 22.58 -24.36 1.88
N GLU A 390 21.66 -24.20 0.92
CA GLU A 390 21.99 -24.30 -0.51
C GLU A 390 22.94 -23.17 -0.94
N ILE A 391 22.75 -21.95 -0.42
CA ILE A 391 23.64 -20.82 -0.68
C ILE A 391 25.06 -21.12 -0.17
N ILE A 392 25.19 -21.61 1.05
CA ILE A 392 26.50 -21.91 1.65
C ILE A 392 27.20 -23.02 0.88
N ASP A 393 26.49 -24.10 0.53
CA ASP A 393 27.04 -25.17 -0.29
C ASP A 393 27.53 -24.66 -1.66
N ASN A 394 26.77 -23.76 -2.29
CA ASN A 394 27.17 -23.14 -3.56
C ASN A 394 28.38 -22.21 -3.39
N LEU A 395 28.45 -21.43 -2.31
CA LEU A 395 29.60 -20.56 -2.01
C LEU A 395 30.87 -21.37 -1.74
N VAL A 396 30.77 -22.48 -0.98
CA VAL A 396 31.90 -23.38 -0.72
C VAL A 396 32.39 -24.01 -2.03
N LYS A 397 31.48 -24.51 -2.88
CA LYS A 397 31.84 -25.06 -4.19
C LYS A 397 32.48 -24.02 -5.11
N ALA A 398 31.91 -22.81 -5.19
CA ALA A 398 32.43 -21.73 -6.03
C ALA A 398 33.80 -21.23 -5.56
N THR A 399 34.01 -21.14 -4.25
CA THR A 399 35.29 -20.75 -3.64
C THR A 399 36.33 -21.85 -3.85
N GLY A 400 35.96 -23.12 -3.65
CA GLY A 400 36.82 -24.28 -3.93
C GLY A 400 37.20 -24.43 -5.40
N ALA A 401 36.35 -23.94 -6.32
CA ALA A 401 36.61 -23.87 -7.75
C ALA A 401 37.36 -22.59 -8.21
N ASN A 402 37.75 -21.71 -7.28
CA ASN A 402 38.37 -20.40 -7.57
C ASN A 402 37.56 -19.46 -8.48
N ILE A 403 36.22 -19.61 -8.49
CA ILE A 403 35.32 -18.74 -9.27
C ILE A 403 35.03 -17.44 -8.50
N ILE A 404 35.04 -17.49 -7.17
CA ILE A 404 34.77 -16.36 -6.28
C ILE A 404 35.89 -16.22 -5.24
N SER A 405 36.24 -14.98 -4.88
CA SER A 405 37.20 -14.74 -3.81
C SER A 405 36.58 -15.04 -2.44
N ILE A 406 37.41 -15.45 -1.48
CA ILE A 406 36.98 -15.66 -0.09
C ILE A 406 36.33 -14.39 0.47
N ASN A 407 36.88 -13.20 0.14
CA ASN A 407 36.32 -11.93 0.57
C ASN A 407 34.88 -11.73 0.09
N ARG A 408 34.62 -12.03 -1.19
CA ARG A 408 33.27 -11.91 -1.75
C ARG A 408 32.34 -13.03 -1.24
N ALA A 409 32.86 -14.23 -0.97
CA ALA A 409 32.10 -15.31 -0.38
C ALA A 409 31.62 -14.98 1.04
N VAL A 410 32.47 -14.35 1.85
CA VAL A 410 32.13 -13.89 3.21
C VAL A 410 31.11 -12.76 3.18
N GLU A 411 31.24 -11.84 2.21
CA GLU A 411 30.29 -10.72 2.01
C GLU A 411 28.88 -11.20 1.60
N VAL A 412 28.80 -12.23 0.75
CA VAL A 412 27.52 -12.75 0.22
C VAL A 412 26.91 -13.84 1.11
N ASN A 413 27.63 -14.28 2.14
CA ASN A 413 27.16 -15.31 3.06
C ASN A 413 25.97 -14.78 3.91
N PRO A 414 24.81 -15.48 3.91
CA PRO A 414 23.62 -15.05 4.62
C PRO A 414 23.76 -14.94 6.14
N TYR A 415 24.80 -15.53 6.75
CA TYR A 415 25.04 -15.48 8.20
C TYR A 415 26.11 -14.46 8.62
N THR A 416 26.79 -13.81 7.67
CA THR A 416 27.79 -12.78 8.00
C THR A 416 27.09 -11.46 8.27
N ILE A 417 27.20 -10.95 9.51
CA ILE A 417 26.62 -9.67 9.90
C ILE A 417 27.62 -8.52 9.69
N ASP A 418 28.87 -8.72 10.12
CA ASP A 418 29.96 -7.75 9.95
C ASP A 418 31.06 -8.40 9.11
N VAL A 419 31.12 -7.99 7.84
CA VAL A 419 32.07 -8.54 6.87
C VAL A 419 33.51 -8.23 7.28
N ASN A 420 33.79 -7.04 7.82
CA ASN A 420 35.15 -6.65 8.17
C ASN A 420 35.64 -7.45 9.39
N ALA A 421 34.82 -7.57 10.42
CA ALA A 421 35.16 -8.36 11.61
C ALA A 421 35.35 -9.85 11.30
N GLU A 422 34.56 -10.40 10.37
CA GLU A 422 34.67 -11.81 9.99
C GLU A 422 35.90 -12.07 9.10
N LEU A 423 36.25 -11.15 8.21
CA LEU A 423 37.49 -11.21 7.45
C LEU A 423 38.73 -11.10 8.35
N ASP A 424 38.69 -10.23 9.36
CA ASP A 424 39.76 -10.12 10.34
C ASP A 424 39.95 -11.44 11.12
N ARG A 425 38.86 -12.09 11.54
CA ARG A 425 38.92 -13.41 12.19
C ARG A 425 39.49 -14.50 11.28
N LEU A 426 39.14 -14.49 9.99
CA LEU A 426 39.68 -15.44 9.02
C LEU A 426 41.17 -15.22 8.74
N ASN A 427 41.62 -13.96 8.73
CA ASN A 427 43.04 -13.63 8.59
C ASN A 427 43.84 -14.03 9.83
N ILE A 428 43.28 -13.88 11.03
CA ILE A 428 43.90 -14.31 12.30
C ILE A 428 44.05 -15.84 12.35
N ASN A 429 43.09 -16.60 11.83
CA ASN A 429 43.16 -18.07 11.82
C ASN A 429 44.09 -18.66 10.74
N ASN A 430 44.51 -17.85 9.77
CA ASN A 430 45.45 -18.24 8.70
C ASN A 430 46.90 -17.75 8.96
N SER A 431 47.15 -17.13 10.11
CA SER A 431 48.47 -16.75 10.62
C SER A 431 48.94 -17.75 11.67
#